data_AF-A0A9P0H491-F1
#
_entry.id   AF-A0A9P0H491-F1
#
_cell.length_a   1.000
_cell.length_b   1.000
_cell.length_c   1.000
_cell.angle_alpha   90.00
_cell.angle_beta   90.00
_cell.angle_gamma   90.00
#
_symmetry.space_group_name_H-M   'P 1'
#
loop_
_entity.id
_entity.type
_entity.pdbx_description
1 polymer ?
#
loop_
_entity_poly.entity_id
_entity_poly.type
_entity_poly.pdbx_seq_one_letter_code
_entity_poly.pdbx_strand_id
1 'polypeptide(L)'
;MSCVKCNIKQWLRSIHIITYILILTVVLPALIITSIQREIKKQEKTALVGGIFVILALPISIHGITQHMIYYSRPSLQKYVIRILWMVPIYALNAWLGLVYPNQGIYVDCARECYEAYVIYNFLVYLFNYLNEEMDLEINLALKPQIKHSFPLCWMRNWKMGRELVHNCKHGILQYTLIRPLTTGIAFLCELKDVYGDGQFNANVAFPYIIAVNNLSQFMAMYCLVLFYRANREELRPMEPIGKFLCIKAVVFFHFSKEC
;
A
#
# COMPACT_ATOMS: atom_id res chain seq x y z
N MET A 1 29.64 25.48 -5.24
CA MET A 1 28.26 25.21 -5.71
C MET A 1 27.43 24.28 -4.80
N SER A 2 27.97 23.80 -3.67
CA SER A 2 27.25 22.90 -2.73
C SER A 2 26.44 23.64 -1.63
N CYS A 3 26.77 24.90 -1.34
CA CYS A 3 26.15 25.68 -0.25
C CYS A 3 24.74 26.22 -0.61
N VAL A 4 24.52 26.66 -1.86
CA VAL A 4 23.22 27.22 -2.32
C VAL A 4 22.12 26.15 -2.43
N LYS A 5 22.45 24.94 -2.91
CA LYS A 5 21.52 23.81 -2.94
C LYS A 5 21.11 23.35 -1.54
N CYS A 6 21.97 23.51 -0.53
CA CYS A 6 21.65 23.17 0.86
C CYS A 6 20.67 24.19 1.47
N ASN A 7 20.89 25.49 1.20
CA ASN A 7 20.04 26.58 1.69
C ASN A 7 18.62 26.53 1.12
N ILE A 8 18.45 26.26 -0.18
CA ILE A 8 17.12 26.13 -0.80
C ILE A 8 16.33 24.96 -0.22
N LYS A 9 16.98 23.83 0.07
CA LYS A 9 16.35 22.64 0.65
C LYS A 9 15.89 22.88 2.09
N GLN A 10 16.72 23.55 2.89
CA GLN A 10 16.39 23.95 4.26
C GLN A 10 15.24 24.96 4.26
N TRP A 11 15.25 25.92 3.32
CA TRP A 11 14.25 26.96 3.20
C TRP A 11 12.88 26.41 2.76
N LEU A 12 12.85 25.51 1.76
CA LEU A 12 11.63 24.82 1.33
C LEU A 12 11.01 23.99 2.46
N ARG A 13 11.85 23.33 3.25
CA ARG A 13 11.46 22.53 4.41
C ARG A 13 10.86 23.41 5.52
N SER A 14 11.49 24.54 5.83
CA SER A 14 10.98 25.50 6.82
C SER A 14 9.66 26.13 6.37
N ILE A 15 9.51 26.48 5.10
CA ILE A 15 8.24 27.01 4.56
C ILE A 15 7.12 25.99 4.71
N HIS A 16 7.36 24.73 4.32
CA HIS A 16 6.32 23.71 4.42
C HIS A 16 5.88 23.44 5.87
N ILE A 17 6.83 23.49 6.81
CA ILE A 17 6.57 23.33 8.24
C ILE A 17 5.80 24.55 8.79
N ILE A 18 6.19 25.77 8.41
CA ILE A 18 5.54 27.00 8.85
C ILE A 18 4.11 27.08 8.30
N THR A 19 3.90 26.79 7.01
CA THR A 19 2.57 26.72 6.42
C THR A 19 1.71 25.63 7.07
N TYR A 20 2.30 24.49 7.44
CA TYR A 20 1.59 23.43 8.16
C TYR A 20 1.19 23.84 9.58
N ILE A 21 2.10 24.41 10.36
CA ILE A 21 1.80 24.90 11.72
C ILE A 21 0.71 25.96 11.66
N LEU A 22 0.76 26.87 10.67
CA LEU A 22 -0.24 27.90 10.46
C LEU A 22 -1.63 27.33 10.12
N ILE A 23 -1.69 26.34 9.21
CA ILE A 23 -2.95 25.66 8.87
C ILE A 23 -3.48 24.90 10.10
N LEU A 24 -2.60 24.25 10.85
CA LEU A 24 -2.97 23.47 12.02
C LEU A 24 -3.53 24.35 13.15
N THR A 25 -2.89 25.49 13.44
CA THR A 25 -3.32 26.41 14.50
C THR A 25 -4.58 27.20 14.15
N VAL A 26 -4.94 27.33 12.87
CA VAL A 26 -6.17 28.02 12.44
C VAL A 26 -7.33 27.03 12.26
N VAL A 27 -7.09 25.88 11.64
CA VAL A 27 -8.16 24.94 11.25
C VAL A 27 -8.60 24.07 12.44
N LEU A 28 -7.71 23.65 13.34
CA LEU A 28 -8.09 22.90 14.54
C LEU A 28 -9.08 23.68 15.43
N PRO A 29 -8.80 24.93 15.86
CA PRO A 29 -9.74 25.66 16.69
C PRO A 29 -11.03 26.01 15.96
N ALA A 30 -11.00 26.31 14.66
CA ALA A 30 -12.21 26.54 13.87
C ALA A 30 -13.12 25.30 13.81
N LEU A 31 -12.55 24.10 13.69
CA LEU A 31 -13.29 22.83 13.74
C LEU A 31 -13.83 22.50 15.13
N ILE A 32 -13.07 22.82 16.19
CA ILE A 32 -13.52 22.62 17.58
C ILE A 32 -14.68 23.58 17.91
N ILE A 33 -14.60 24.84 17.50
CA ILE A 33 -15.66 25.85 17.73
C ILE A 33 -16.95 25.45 16.99
N THR A 34 -16.83 25.03 15.72
CA THR A 34 -17.99 24.57 14.94
C THR A 34 -18.58 23.25 15.47
N SER A 35 -17.76 22.38 16.09
CA SER A 35 -18.24 21.15 16.75
C SER A 35 -18.97 21.40 18.07
N ILE A 36 -18.67 22.49 18.78
CA ILE A 36 -19.33 22.83 20.05
C ILE A 36 -20.66 23.57 19.81
N GLN A 37 -20.75 24.39 18.76
CA GLN A 37 -21.93 25.22 18.49
C GLN A 37 -23.11 24.49 17.84
N ARG A 38 -22.93 23.29 17.29
CA ARG A 38 -24.01 22.53 16.67
C ARG A 38 -24.32 21.27 17.48
N GLU A 39 -25.59 21.07 17.85
CA GLU A 39 -26.09 19.76 18.30
C GLU A 39 -26.15 18.79 17.11
N ILE A 40 -24.98 18.31 16.70
CA ILE A 40 -24.88 17.51 15.49
C ILE A 40 -25.22 16.02 15.74
N LYS A 41 -25.93 15.41 14.77
CA LYS A 41 -26.10 13.95 14.60
C LYS A 41 -24.78 13.19 14.78
N LYS A 42 -24.85 11.97 15.31
CA LYS A 42 -23.71 11.11 15.65
C LYS A 42 -22.71 10.91 14.48
N GLN A 43 -23.18 10.82 13.23
CA GLN A 43 -22.32 10.59 12.05
C GLN A 43 -21.42 11.77 11.69
N GLU A 44 -21.95 12.99 11.71
CA GLU A 44 -21.15 14.19 11.39
C GLU A 44 -20.11 14.48 12.49
N LYS A 45 -20.38 14.09 13.76
CA LYS A 45 -19.36 14.11 14.84
C LYS A 45 -18.16 13.21 14.51
N THR A 46 -18.41 12.00 14.00
CA THR A 46 -17.34 11.07 13.59
C THR A 46 -16.56 11.59 12.38
N ALA A 47 -17.25 12.18 11.40
CA ALA A 47 -16.61 12.79 10.24
C ALA A 47 -15.71 13.99 10.59
N LEU A 48 -16.13 14.82 11.56
CA LEU A 48 -15.32 15.94 12.08
C LEU A 48 -14.05 15.44 12.78
N VAL A 49 -14.18 14.45 13.67
CA VAL A 49 -13.03 13.84 14.35
C VAL A 49 -12.07 13.21 13.34
N GLY A 50 -12.59 12.45 12.36
CA GLY A 50 -11.79 11.90 11.28
C GLY A 50 -11.07 12.96 10.46
N GLY A 51 -11.74 14.08 10.16
CA GLY A 51 -11.15 15.22 9.45
C GLY A 51 -9.96 15.84 10.17
N ILE A 52 -10.05 15.98 11.50
CA ILE A 52 -8.93 16.46 12.33
C ILE A 52 -7.70 15.55 12.20
N PHE A 53 -7.90 14.23 12.29
CA PHE A 53 -6.79 13.27 12.13
C PHE A 53 -6.19 13.30 10.73
N VAL A 54 -7.00 13.49 9.69
CA VAL A 54 -6.51 13.62 8.30
C VAL A 54 -5.70 14.89 8.10
N ILE A 55 -6.15 16.02 8.65
CA ILE A 55 -5.42 17.29 8.59
C ILE A 55 -4.07 17.20 9.31
N LEU A 56 -3.96 16.38 10.35
CA LEU A 56 -2.69 16.07 11.01
C LEU A 56 -1.82 15.09 10.19
N ALA A 57 -2.40 14.01 9.70
CA ALA A 57 -1.67 12.91 9.06
C ALA A 57 -1.14 13.26 7.66
N LEU A 58 -1.93 13.99 6.85
CA LEU A 58 -1.57 14.31 5.46
C LEU A 58 -0.28 15.11 5.38
N PRO A 59 -0.10 16.20 6.13
CA PRO A 59 1.09 17.03 5.97
C PRO A 59 2.34 16.36 6.54
N ILE A 60 2.21 15.56 7.60
CA ILE A 60 3.32 14.73 8.11
C ILE A 60 3.77 13.77 7.01
N SER A 61 2.84 13.11 6.34
CA SER A 61 3.17 12.18 5.25
C SER A 61 3.78 12.90 4.04
N ILE A 62 3.18 14.00 3.59
CA ILE A 62 3.67 14.82 2.49
C ILE A 62 5.07 15.37 2.81
N HIS A 63 5.32 15.75 4.05
CA HIS A 63 6.65 16.17 4.49
C HIS A 63 7.66 15.03 4.33
N GLY A 64 7.35 13.81 4.78
CA GLY A 64 8.20 12.64 4.61
C GLY A 64 8.52 12.34 3.14
N ILE A 65 7.51 12.36 2.27
CA ILE A 65 7.65 12.19 0.81
C ILE A 65 8.57 13.29 0.24
N THR A 66 8.37 14.54 0.66
CA THR A 66 9.17 15.69 0.22
C THR A 66 10.63 15.55 0.66
N GLN A 67 10.89 15.06 1.88
CA GLN A 67 12.27 14.77 2.32
C GLN A 67 12.93 13.71 1.43
N HIS A 68 12.22 12.63 1.08
CA HIS A 68 12.71 11.65 0.12
C HIS A 68 12.90 12.25 -1.28
N MET A 69 12.10 13.21 -1.72
CA MET A 69 12.32 13.85 -3.02
C MET A 69 13.52 14.83 -2.99
N ILE A 70 13.77 15.46 -1.85
CA ILE A 70 14.84 16.44 -1.66
C ILE A 70 16.22 15.78 -1.50
N TYR A 71 16.33 14.74 -0.68
CA TYR A 71 17.58 14.01 -0.42
C TYR A 71 17.68 12.78 -1.35
N TYR A 72 17.49 13.02 -2.64
CA TYR A 72 17.43 12.02 -3.71
C TYR A 72 18.80 11.42 -4.03
N SER A 73 19.34 10.61 -3.10
CA SER A 73 20.71 10.07 -3.17
C SER A 73 20.83 8.83 -4.07
N ARG A 74 19.83 7.93 -4.07
CA ARG A 74 19.82 6.71 -4.90
C ARG A 74 18.53 6.68 -5.77
N PRO A 75 18.55 7.26 -6.98
CA PRO A 75 17.34 7.53 -7.78
C PRO A 75 16.62 6.26 -8.27
N SER A 76 17.38 5.21 -8.53
CA SER A 76 16.95 3.85 -8.88
C SER A 76 16.02 3.25 -7.83
N LEU A 77 16.34 3.39 -6.56
CA LEU A 77 15.60 2.81 -5.43
C LEU A 77 14.50 3.76 -4.91
N GLN A 78 14.85 5.04 -4.78
CA GLN A 78 14.05 6.04 -4.08
C GLN A 78 12.74 6.36 -4.79
N LYS A 79 12.68 6.24 -6.13
CA LYS A 79 11.44 6.35 -6.90
C LYS A 79 10.36 5.35 -6.45
N TYR A 80 10.75 4.12 -6.11
CA TYR A 80 9.81 3.09 -5.64
C TYR A 80 9.39 3.35 -4.20
N VAL A 81 10.31 3.79 -3.34
CA VAL A 81 10.02 4.19 -1.97
C VAL A 81 8.99 5.32 -1.94
N ILE A 82 9.17 6.36 -2.75
CA ILE A 82 8.22 7.48 -2.86
C ILE A 82 6.82 6.97 -3.24
N ARG A 83 6.72 6.07 -4.24
CA ARG A 83 5.44 5.44 -4.62
C ARG A 83 4.81 4.66 -3.47
N ILE A 84 5.59 3.96 -2.65
CA ILE A 84 5.05 3.23 -1.49
C ILE A 84 4.55 4.21 -0.41
N LEU A 85 5.28 5.30 -0.12
CA LEU A 85 4.88 6.27 0.90
C LEU A 85 3.55 6.99 0.58
N TRP A 86 3.23 7.18 -0.69
CA TRP A 86 1.94 7.73 -1.15
C TRP A 86 0.72 6.92 -0.71
N MET A 87 0.90 5.69 -0.20
CA MET A 87 -0.16 4.90 0.40
C MET A 87 -0.80 5.59 1.62
N VAL A 88 0.01 6.22 2.48
CA VAL A 88 -0.46 6.88 3.71
C VAL A 88 -1.48 7.99 3.44
N PRO A 89 -1.20 8.98 2.55
CA PRO A 89 -2.16 10.05 2.31
C PRO A 89 -3.42 9.57 1.60
N ILE A 90 -3.30 8.58 0.70
CA ILE A 90 -4.47 7.97 0.02
C ILE A 90 -5.38 7.29 1.05
N TYR A 91 -4.81 6.55 2.01
CA TYR A 91 -5.58 5.88 3.05
C TYR A 91 -6.25 6.88 4.01
N ALA A 92 -5.54 7.94 4.40
CA ALA A 92 -6.10 9.00 5.23
C ALA A 92 -7.29 9.68 4.55
N LEU A 93 -7.14 10.07 3.28
CA LEU A 93 -8.23 10.67 2.49
C LEU A 93 -9.41 9.72 2.30
N ASN A 94 -9.15 8.45 1.97
CA ASN A 94 -10.20 7.44 1.82
C ASN A 94 -11.03 7.28 3.10
N ALA A 95 -10.37 7.17 4.25
CA ALA A 95 -11.05 7.01 5.54
C ALA A 95 -11.96 8.21 5.87
N TRP A 96 -11.52 9.43 5.58
CA TRP A 96 -12.34 10.62 5.80
C TRP A 96 -13.46 10.76 4.78
N LEU A 97 -13.19 10.52 3.49
CA LEU A 97 -14.22 10.57 2.44
C LEU A 97 -15.30 9.51 2.65
N GLY A 98 -14.94 8.30 3.11
CA GLY A 98 -15.92 7.26 3.47
C GLY A 98 -16.83 7.65 4.63
N LEU A 99 -16.35 8.50 5.56
CA LEU A 99 -17.16 9.04 6.66
C LEU A 99 -18.06 10.20 6.22
N VAL A 100 -17.59 11.06 5.31
CA VAL A 100 -18.34 12.24 4.85
C VAL A 100 -19.37 11.88 3.77
N TYR A 101 -18.98 11.02 2.83
CA TYR A 101 -19.77 10.65 1.65
C TYR A 101 -19.84 9.13 1.48
N PRO A 102 -20.70 8.42 2.26
CA PRO A 102 -20.80 6.97 2.19
C PRO A 102 -21.14 6.45 0.78
N ASN A 103 -21.98 7.17 0.01
CA ASN A 103 -22.32 6.80 -1.37
C ASN A 103 -21.13 6.90 -2.35
N GLN A 104 -20.15 7.78 -2.09
CA GLN A 104 -18.93 7.86 -2.89
C GLN A 104 -17.78 7.01 -2.33
N GLY A 105 -17.91 6.52 -1.09
CA GLY A 105 -16.92 5.69 -0.43
C GLY A 105 -16.51 4.49 -1.27
N ILE A 106 -17.46 3.85 -1.94
CA ILE A 106 -17.22 2.68 -2.82
C ILE A 106 -16.18 2.98 -3.90
N TYR A 107 -16.28 4.12 -4.59
CA TYR A 107 -15.34 4.49 -5.66
C TYR A 107 -13.93 4.75 -5.13
N VAL A 108 -13.83 5.44 -4.00
CA VAL A 108 -12.54 5.76 -3.37
C VAL A 108 -11.90 4.50 -2.78
N ASP A 109 -12.70 3.58 -2.24
CA ASP A 109 -12.26 2.27 -1.79
C ASP A 109 -11.72 1.42 -2.93
N CYS A 110 -12.43 1.37 -4.07
CA CYS A 110 -11.92 0.70 -5.27
C CYS A 110 -10.57 1.28 -5.73
N ALA A 111 -10.41 2.61 -5.73
CA ALA A 111 -9.15 3.25 -6.08
C ALA A 111 -8.02 2.92 -5.09
N ARG A 112 -8.32 2.91 -3.78
CA ARG A 112 -7.38 2.51 -2.71
C ARG A 112 -6.91 1.07 -2.87
N GLU A 113 -7.81 0.16 -3.20
CA GLU A 113 -7.50 -1.25 -3.40
C GLU A 113 -6.62 -1.49 -4.65
N CYS A 114 -6.93 -0.83 -5.76
CA CYS A 114 -6.07 -0.83 -6.94
C CYS A 114 -4.67 -0.28 -6.63
N TYR A 115 -4.60 0.78 -5.82
CA TYR A 115 -3.33 1.36 -5.39
C TYR A 115 -2.51 0.40 -4.52
N GLU A 116 -3.15 -0.35 -3.62
CA GLU A 116 -2.48 -1.36 -2.82
C GLU A 116 -1.82 -2.44 -3.67
N ALA A 117 -2.50 -2.90 -4.74
CA ALA A 117 -1.94 -3.85 -5.68
C ALA A 117 -0.73 -3.29 -6.45
N TYR A 118 -0.78 -1.99 -6.80
CA TYR A 118 0.35 -1.29 -7.40
C TYR A 118 1.54 -1.15 -6.42
N VAL A 119 1.29 -0.85 -5.15
CA VAL A 119 2.31 -0.71 -4.11
C VAL A 119 3.09 -2.01 -3.91
N ILE A 120 2.40 -3.16 -3.86
CA ILE A 120 3.05 -4.47 -3.70
C ILE A 120 4.01 -4.75 -4.87
N TYR A 121 3.59 -4.46 -6.11
CA TYR A 121 4.47 -4.59 -7.29
C TYR A 121 5.70 -3.67 -7.20
N ASN A 122 5.51 -2.40 -6.84
CA ASN A 122 6.64 -1.47 -6.69
C ASN A 122 7.59 -1.90 -5.58
N PHE A 123 7.08 -2.50 -4.51
CA PHE A 123 7.90 -3.05 -3.44
C PHE A 123 8.75 -4.24 -3.91
N LEU A 124 8.20 -5.17 -4.69
CA LEU A 124 8.99 -6.25 -5.28
C LEU A 124 10.10 -5.70 -6.17
N VAL A 125 9.75 -4.77 -7.07
CA VAL A 125 10.72 -4.17 -8.00
C VAL A 125 11.78 -3.37 -7.23
N TYR A 126 11.42 -2.74 -6.11
CA TYR A 126 12.37 -2.11 -5.20
C TYR A 126 13.38 -3.12 -4.64
N LEU A 127 12.92 -4.26 -4.13
CA LEU A 127 13.81 -5.32 -3.63
C LEU A 127 14.73 -5.85 -4.73
N PHE A 128 14.23 -6.04 -5.95
CA PHE A 128 15.06 -6.47 -7.09
C PHE A 128 16.15 -5.45 -7.41
N ASN A 129 15.80 -4.16 -7.49
CA ASN A 129 16.80 -3.12 -7.78
C ASN A 129 17.81 -2.97 -6.64
N TYR A 130 17.37 -3.11 -5.39
CA TYR A 130 18.28 -3.04 -4.25
C TYR A 130 19.30 -4.17 -4.27
N LEU A 131 18.83 -5.39 -4.49
CA LEU A 131 19.72 -6.55 -4.56
C LEU A 131 20.63 -6.47 -5.77
N ASN A 132 20.13 -6.04 -6.93
CA ASN A 132 20.94 -5.84 -8.14
C ASN A 132 22.00 -4.73 -8.01
N GLU A 133 21.80 -3.73 -7.14
CA GLU A 133 22.83 -2.70 -6.88
C GLU A 133 23.96 -3.20 -6.01
N GLU A 134 23.66 -4.08 -5.05
CA GLU A 134 24.67 -4.61 -4.13
C GLU A 134 25.35 -5.88 -4.73
N MET A 135 24.64 -6.67 -5.55
CA MET A 135 25.10 -7.95 -6.13
C MET A 135 24.35 -8.34 -7.40
N ASP A 136 24.89 -9.25 -8.22
CA ASP A 136 24.10 -9.89 -9.28
C ASP A 136 23.05 -10.85 -8.70
N LEU A 137 21.80 -10.39 -8.58
CA LEU A 137 20.69 -11.11 -7.94
C LEU A 137 20.54 -12.54 -8.46
N GLU A 138 20.54 -12.72 -9.78
CA GLU A 138 20.27 -14.00 -10.42
C GLU A 138 21.37 -15.04 -10.15
N ILE A 139 22.62 -14.59 -10.17
CA ILE A 139 23.80 -15.44 -9.93
C ILE A 139 23.87 -15.80 -8.45
N ASN A 140 23.70 -14.81 -7.56
CA ASN A 140 23.73 -15.05 -6.12
C ASN A 140 22.61 -16.01 -5.69
N LEU A 141 21.39 -15.85 -6.23
CA LEU A 141 20.31 -16.79 -5.99
C LEU A 141 20.63 -18.20 -6.50
N ALA A 142 21.23 -18.33 -7.69
CA ALA A 142 21.57 -19.64 -8.25
C ALA A 142 22.58 -20.42 -7.40
N LEU A 143 23.43 -19.72 -6.64
CA LEU A 143 24.41 -20.30 -5.72
C LEU A 143 23.80 -20.67 -4.36
N LYS A 144 22.63 -20.12 -4.00
CA LYS A 144 21.96 -20.40 -2.72
C LYS A 144 21.24 -21.76 -2.73
N PRO A 145 21.12 -22.43 -1.57
CA PRO A 145 20.40 -23.69 -1.46
C PRO A 145 18.92 -23.51 -1.85
N GLN A 146 18.34 -24.54 -2.45
CA GLN A 146 16.93 -24.53 -2.88
C GLN A 146 16.00 -24.35 -1.67
N ILE A 147 15.17 -23.31 -1.73
CA ILE A 147 14.17 -23.05 -0.70
C ILE A 147 12.89 -23.78 -1.08
N LYS A 148 12.44 -24.66 -0.19
CA LYS A 148 11.17 -25.36 -0.36
C LYS A 148 10.01 -24.40 -0.10
N HIS A 149 8.95 -24.54 -0.90
CA HIS A 149 7.69 -23.86 -0.64
C HIS A 149 7.18 -24.19 0.77
N SER A 150 6.91 -23.15 1.55
CA SER A 150 6.28 -23.30 2.87
C SER A 150 4.76 -23.38 2.71
N PHE A 151 4.07 -23.92 3.72
CA PHE A 151 2.61 -24.03 3.76
C PHE A 151 1.96 -22.66 3.49
N PRO A 152 0.92 -22.55 2.63
CA PRO A 152 0.03 -23.59 2.08
C PRO A 152 0.28 -24.04 0.62
N LEU A 153 1.32 -23.56 -0.06
CA LEU A 153 1.65 -23.97 -1.43
C LEU A 153 2.61 -25.17 -1.51
N CYS A 154 2.62 -26.03 -0.48
CA CYS A 154 3.51 -27.19 -0.38
C CYS A 154 3.37 -28.21 -1.54
N TRP A 155 2.24 -28.20 -2.26
CA TRP A 155 1.98 -29.10 -3.39
C TRP A 155 2.54 -28.60 -4.73
N MET A 156 3.03 -27.36 -4.80
CA MET A 156 3.63 -26.83 -6.03
C MET A 156 5.09 -27.27 -6.19
N ARG A 157 5.48 -27.52 -7.44
CA ARG A 157 6.87 -27.85 -7.78
C ARG A 157 7.79 -26.70 -7.36
N ASN A 158 8.82 -27.01 -6.57
CA ASN A 158 9.80 -26.03 -6.13
C ASN A 158 10.40 -25.31 -7.35
N TRP A 159 10.28 -23.98 -7.35
CA TRP A 159 10.89 -23.12 -8.36
C TRP A 159 12.41 -23.20 -8.25
N LYS A 160 13.09 -23.32 -9.39
CA LYS A 160 14.55 -23.32 -9.38
C LYS A 160 15.05 -21.95 -8.92
N MET A 161 15.95 -21.96 -7.94
CA MET A 161 16.67 -20.75 -7.52
C MET A 161 17.38 -20.09 -8.72
N GLY A 162 17.37 -18.75 -8.75
CA GLY A 162 17.95 -17.93 -9.82
C GLY A 162 16.87 -17.20 -10.61
N ARG A 163 17.02 -17.18 -11.94
CA ARG A 163 16.11 -16.50 -12.88
C ARG A 163 14.66 -16.96 -12.78
N GLU A 164 14.43 -18.26 -12.64
CA GLU A 164 13.09 -18.83 -12.63
C GLU A 164 12.28 -18.34 -11.41
N LEU A 165 12.89 -18.34 -10.22
CA LEU A 165 12.29 -17.78 -9.00
C LEU A 165 11.93 -16.30 -9.16
N VAL A 166 12.86 -15.48 -9.65
CA VAL A 166 12.66 -14.03 -9.84
C VAL A 166 11.53 -13.76 -10.83
N HIS A 167 11.52 -14.49 -11.94
CA HIS A 167 10.49 -14.37 -12.97
C HIS A 167 9.12 -14.81 -12.44
N ASN A 168 9.03 -15.96 -11.78
CA ASN A 168 7.78 -16.47 -11.23
C ASN A 168 7.22 -15.56 -10.12
N CYS A 169 8.06 -15.04 -9.23
CA CYS A 169 7.65 -14.06 -8.23
C CYS A 169 7.11 -12.78 -8.88
N LYS A 170 7.79 -12.28 -9.91
CA LYS A 170 7.33 -11.10 -10.68
C LYS A 170 5.99 -11.35 -11.35
N HIS A 171 5.83 -12.50 -12.00
CA HIS A 171 4.58 -12.86 -12.67
C HIS A 171 3.42 -13.04 -11.69
N GLY A 172 3.65 -13.70 -10.55
CA GLY A 172 2.60 -13.89 -9.53
C GLY A 172 2.10 -12.59 -8.94
N ILE A 173 2.99 -11.62 -8.70
CA ILE A 173 2.60 -10.30 -8.19
C ILE A 173 1.96 -9.43 -9.29
N LEU A 174 2.50 -9.47 -10.51
CA LEU A 174 1.93 -8.75 -11.65
C LEU A 174 0.50 -9.24 -11.96
N GLN A 175 0.26 -10.54 -11.83
CA GLN A 175 -1.07 -11.14 -11.97
C GLN A 175 -2.06 -10.46 -11.00
N TYR A 176 -1.70 -10.30 -9.73
CA TYR A 176 -2.56 -9.61 -8.76
C TYR A 176 -2.81 -8.14 -9.11
N THR A 177 -1.75 -7.41 -9.51
CA THR A 177 -1.87 -6.00 -9.91
C THR A 177 -2.80 -5.80 -11.11
N LEU A 178 -2.93 -6.79 -11.99
CA LEU A 178 -3.86 -6.75 -13.13
C LEU A 178 -5.27 -7.27 -12.78
N ILE A 179 -5.36 -8.35 -12.01
CA ILE A 179 -6.65 -8.93 -11.59
C ILE A 179 -7.45 -7.90 -10.79
N ARG A 180 -6.82 -7.11 -9.92
CA ARG A 180 -7.56 -6.19 -9.05
C ARG A 180 -8.38 -5.15 -9.84
N PRO A 181 -7.80 -4.32 -10.75
CA PRO A 181 -8.58 -3.43 -11.61
C PRO A 181 -9.61 -4.15 -12.49
N LEU A 182 -9.28 -5.34 -12.99
CA LEU A 182 -10.21 -6.12 -13.82
C LEU A 182 -11.44 -6.55 -13.01
N THR A 183 -11.25 -7.07 -11.80
CA THR A 183 -12.36 -7.45 -10.92
C THR A 183 -13.18 -6.24 -10.47
N THR A 184 -12.56 -5.07 -10.25
CA THR A 184 -13.27 -3.81 -10.02
C THR A 184 -14.13 -3.41 -11.22
N GLY A 185 -13.60 -3.54 -12.44
CA GLY A 185 -14.36 -3.28 -13.66
C GLY A 185 -15.53 -4.25 -13.84
N ILE A 186 -15.31 -5.55 -13.57
CA ILE A 186 -16.37 -6.58 -13.61
C ILE A 186 -17.44 -6.28 -12.54
N ALA A 187 -17.04 -5.91 -11.32
CA ALA A 187 -17.97 -5.52 -10.26
C ALA A 187 -18.87 -4.37 -10.71
N PHE A 188 -18.30 -3.33 -11.32
CA PHE A 188 -19.05 -2.20 -11.85
C PHE A 188 -20.03 -2.60 -12.96
N LEU A 189 -19.62 -3.50 -13.87
CA LEU A 189 -20.51 -4.03 -14.91
C LEU A 189 -21.64 -4.91 -14.35
N CYS A 190 -21.37 -5.67 -13.29
CA CYS A 190 -22.38 -6.46 -12.59
C CYS A 190 -23.38 -5.58 -11.82
N GLU A 191 -22.91 -4.46 -11.27
CA GLU A 191 -23.75 -3.46 -10.60
C GLU A 191 -24.72 -2.82 -11.59
N LEU A 192 -24.25 -2.43 -12.77
CA LEU A 192 -25.12 -1.88 -13.84
C LEU A 192 -26.19 -2.86 -14.33
N LYS A 193 -25.99 -4.16 -14.11
CA LYS A 193 -26.94 -5.22 -14.49
C LYS A 193 -27.83 -5.68 -13.33
N ASP A 194 -27.67 -5.11 -12.13
CA ASP A 194 -28.40 -5.50 -10.91
C ASP A 194 -28.16 -6.97 -10.49
N VAL A 195 -26.98 -7.54 -10.82
CA VAL A 195 -26.58 -8.94 -10.52
C VAL A 195 -25.41 -9.02 -9.52
N TYR A 196 -24.85 -7.88 -9.12
CA TYR A 196 -23.71 -7.83 -8.20
C TYR A 196 -24.09 -8.37 -6.81
N GLY A 197 -25.21 -7.90 -6.25
CA GLY A 197 -25.72 -8.33 -4.94
C GLY A 197 -24.81 -7.91 -3.78
N ASP A 198 -24.62 -6.59 -3.61
CA ASP A 198 -23.71 -6.03 -2.61
C ASP A 198 -24.04 -6.53 -1.17
N GLY A 199 -23.02 -7.02 -0.47
CA GLY A 199 -23.15 -7.53 0.90
C GLY A 199 -23.95 -8.83 1.06
N GLN A 200 -24.44 -9.46 -0.02
CA GLN A 200 -25.17 -10.72 0.05
C GLN A 200 -24.26 -11.92 -0.21
N PHE A 201 -24.16 -12.84 0.75
CA PHE A 201 -23.39 -14.10 0.61
C PHE A 201 -24.25 -15.22 0.01
N ASN A 202 -24.83 -14.98 -1.17
CA ASN A 202 -25.60 -15.98 -1.90
C ASN A 202 -24.78 -16.54 -3.07
N ALA A 203 -24.91 -17.84 -3.37
CA ALA A 203 -24.24 -18.45 -4.53
C ALA A 203 -24.77 -17.93 -5.89
N ASN A 204 -25.90 -17.19 -5.89
CA ASN A 204 -26.53 -16.66 -7.09
C ASN A 204 -26.06 -15.24 -7.47
N VAL A 205 -25.21 -14.60 -6.66
CA VAL A 205 -24.76 -13.21 -6.88
C VAL A 205 -23.25 -13.15 -7.13
N ALA A 206 -22.78 -12.15 -7.88
CA ALA A 206 -21.38 -12.08 -8.31
C ALA A 206 -20.41 -11.64 -7.20
N PHE A 207 -20.89 -10.90 -6.19
CA PHE A 207 -20.13 -10.36 -5.07
C PHE A 207 -19.16 -11.36 -4.37
N PRO A 208 -19.62 -12.53 -3.85
CA PRO A 208 -18.75 -13.46 -3.14
C PRO A 208 -17.66 -14.06 -4.04
N TYR A 209 -17.95 -14.30 -5.32
CA TYR A 209 -16.97 -14.81 -6.27
C TYR A 209 -15.86 -13.81 -6.55
N ILE A 210 -16.21 -12.54 -6.75
CA ILE A 210 -15.25 -11.45 -6.98
C ILE A 210 -14.32 -11.29 -5.76
N ILE A 211 -14.90 -11.29 -4.55
CA ILE A 211 -14.13 -11.20 -3.31
C ILE A 211 -13.22 -12.42 -3.13
N ALA A 212 -13.72 -13.63 -3.39
CA ALA A 212 -12.92 -14.86 -3.28
C ALA A 212 -11.72 -14.84 -4.24
N VAL A 213 -11.93 -14.46 -5.51
CA VAL A 213 -10.86 -14.33 -6.50
C VAL A 213 -9.83 -13.28 -6.07
N ASN A 214 -10.28 -12.13 -5.56
CA ASN A 214 -9.41 -11.06 -5.09
C ASN A 214 -8.55 -11.49 -3.90
N ASN A 215 -9.15 -12.15 -2.91
CA ASN A 215 -8.43 -12.64 -1.74
C ASN A 215 -7.43 -13.74 -2.11
N LEU A 216 -7.80 -14.68 -2.99
CA LEU A 216 -6.90 -15.74 -3.46
C LEU A 216 -5.72 -15.17 -4.28
N SER A 217 -5.98 -14.18 -5.13
CA SER A 217 -4.93 -13.54 -5.93
C SER A 217 -3.98 -12.73 -5.04
N GLN A 218 -4.51 -11.97 -4.07
CA GLN A 218 -3.73 -11.24 -3.08
C GLN A 218 -2.87 -12.18 -2.24
N PHE A 219 -3.43 -13.32 -1.82
CA PHE A 219 -2.74 -14.36 -1.09
C PHE A 219 -1.52 -14.88 -1.85
N MET A 220 -1.71 -15.22 -3.14
CA MET A 220 -0.64 -15.73 -3.99
C MET A 220 0.48 -14.69 -4.18
N ALA A 221 0.12 -13.42 -4.40
CA ALA A 221 1.09 -12.33 -4.55
C ALA A 221 1.91 -12.09 -3.28
N MET A 222 1.25 -12.06 -2.12
CA MET A 222 1.93 -11.92 -0.83
C MET A 222 2.83 -13.12 -0.52
N TYR A 223 2.38 -14.34 -0.85
CA TYR A 223 3.19 -15.54 -0.71
C TYR A 223 4.48 -15.46 -1.55
N CYS A 224 4.38 -15.09 -2.83
CA CYS A 224 5.54 -14.90 -3.71
C CYS A 224 6.53 -13.88 -3.13
N LEU A 225 6.02 -12.80 -2.54
CA LEU A 225 6.84 -11.78 -1.92
C LEU A 225 7.55 -12.28 -0.66
N VAL A 226 6.85 -12.99 0.22
CA VAL A 226 7.42 -13.57 1.44
C VAL A 226 8.46 -14.63 1.10
N LEU A 227 8.21 -15.47 0.09
CA LEU A 227 9.16 -16.46 -0.40
C LEU A 227 10.45 -15.79 -0.89
N PHE A 228 10.32 -14.72 -1.67
CA PHE A 228 11.47 -13.95 -2.17
C PHE A 228 12.25 -13.28 -1.02
N TYR A 229 11.55 -12.70 -0.04
CA TYR A 229 12.17 -12.10 1.14
C TYR A 229 12.93 -13.15 1.97
N ARG A 230 12.34 -14.34 2.18
CA ARG A 230 12.99 -15.43 2.90
C ARG A 230 14.25 -15.90 2.19
N ALA A 231 14.25 -15.94 0.86
CA ALA A 231 15.42 -16.29 0.07
C ALA A 231 16.59 -15.31 0.19
N ASN A 232 16.28 -14.04 0.42
CA ASN A 232 17.27 -12.96 0.48
C ASN A 232 17.37 -12.32 1.85
N ARG A 233 16.94 -13.01 2.92
CA ARG A 233 16.83 -12.42 4.27
C ARG A 233 18.15 -11.84 4.78
N GLU A 234 19.27 -12.50 4.49
CA GLU A 234 20.61 -12.08 4.92
C GLU A 234 21.04 -10.78 4.23
N GLU A 235 20.82 -10.71 2.92
CA GLU A 235 21.16 -9.55 2.08
C GLU A 235 20.25 -8.36 2.34
N LEU A 236 19.00 -8.63 2.73
CA LEU A 236 17.99 -7.63 3.07
C LEU A 236 18.03 -7.24 4.56
N ARG A 237 18.94 -7.83 5.36
CA ARG A 237 19.14 -7.46 6.76
C ARG A 237 19.47 -5.99 6.98
N PRO A 238 20.23 -5.27 6.14
CA PRO A 238 20.41 -3.81 6.32
C PRO A 238 19.12 -2.98 6.12
N MET A 239 18.04 -3.55 5.61
CA MET A 239 16.82 -2.84 5.20
C MET A 239 15.69 -2.88 6.27
N GLU A 240 16.05 -2.90 7.57
CA GLU A 240 15.24 -3.44 8.67
C GLU A 240 13.83 -2.91 8.99
N PRO A 241 13.26 -1.81 8.46
CA PRO A 241 11.87 -1.48 8.79
C PRO A 241 10.81 -2.00 7.79
N ILE A 242 11.07 -2.00 6.48
CA ILE A 242 9.99 -2.10 5.48
C ILE A 242 9.56 -3.55 5.20
N GLY A 243 10.52 -4.47 5.05
CA GLY A 243 10.22 -5.89 4.85
C GLY A 243 9.50 -6.51 6.07
N LYS A 244 9.86 -6.07 7.28
CA LYS A 244 9.19 -6.49 8.52
C LYS A 244 7.76 -5.97 8.58
N PHE A 245 7.52 -4.70 8.27
CA PHE A 245 6.18 -4.10 8.31
C PHE A 245 5.24 -4.72 7.26
N LEU A 246 5.72 -5.00 6.05
CA LEU A 246 4.89 -5.62 5.01
C LEU A 246 4.64 -7.11 5.27
N CYS A 247 5.61 -7.85 5.83
CA CYS A 247 5.39 -9.21 6.35
C CYS A 247 4.37 -9.22 7.50
N ILE A 248 4.41 -8.25 8.41
CA ILE A 248 3.41 -8.13 9.49
C ILE A 248 2.03 -7.84 8.89
N LYS A 249 1.93 -6.92 7.93
CA LYS A 249 0.67 -6.65 7.20
C LYS A 249 0.15 -7.92 6.50
N ALA A 250 1.04 -8.72 5.91
CA ALA A 250 0.69 -10.01 5.31
C ALA A 250 0.17 -11.02 6.35
N VAL A 251 0.83 -11.15 7.50
CA VAL A 251 0.37 -12.05 8.60
C VAL A 251 -0.99 -11.62 9.16
N VAL A 252 -1.26 -10.31 9.25
CA VAL A 252 -2.56 -9.77 9.69
C VAL A 252 -3.68 -10.10 8.70
N PHE A 253 -3.43 -10.04 7.38
CA PHE A 253 -4.41 -10.48 6.37
C PHE A 253 -4.73 -11.98 6.45
N PHE A 254 -3.74 -12.81 6.81
CA PHE A 254 -3.95 -14.25 7.06
C PHE A 254 -4.70 -14.54 8.37
N HIS A 255 -4.65 -13.62 9.34
CA HIS A 255 -5.39 -13.75 10.60
C HIS A 255 -6.85 -13.37 10.41
N PHE A 256 -7.12 -12.29 9.66
CA PHE A 256 -8.47 -11.80 9.39
C PHE A 256 -9.34 -12.82 8.62
N SER A 257 -8.73 -13.67 7.78
CA SER A 257 -9.45 -14.77 7.11
C SER A 257 -9.77 -15.96 8.01
N LYS A 258 -9.36 -15.94 9.29
CA LYS A 258 -9.79 -16.91 10.32
C LYS A 258 -10.92 -16.40 11.21
N GLU A 259 -11.32 -15.14 11.08
CA GLU A 259 -12.36 -14.51 11.92
C GLU A 259 -13.68 -14.22 11.16
N CYS A 260 -13.82 -14.76 9.95
CA CYS A 260 -15.13 -15.01 9.31
C CYS A 260 -15.49 -16.49 9.40
#